data_AF-A0A6M3JKL3-F1
#
_entry.id   AF-A0A6M3JKL3-F1
#
_cell.length_a   1.000
_cell.length_b   1.000
_cell.length_c   1.000
_cell.angle_alpha   90.00
_cell.angle_beta   90.00
_cell.angle_gamma   90.00
#
_symmetry.space_group_name_H-M   'P 1'
#
loop_
_entity.id
_entity.type
_entity.pdbx_description
1 polymer ?
#
loop_
_entity_poly.entity_id
_entity_poly.type
_entity_poly.pdbx_seq_one_letter_code
_entity_poly.pdbx_strand_id
1 'polypeptide(L)'
;MTEITESWYNQLIEDLQDLLVETEFTSRWTLIEGYHSLGSRILQENENFERSKIYNQDIVQRIANSLGRKTRTIYYAIQFAREYPNLNLLPEGKNISWHHIINKYLTDGTEKKVIKKADLHRMIKEIRELLETELKKELQSVNNGEIAINKSNVEFIRYLQDQVNKITGGLNE
;
A
#
# COMPACT_ATOMS: atom_id res chain seq x y z
N MET A 1 -50.04 -18.97 36.74
CA MET A 1 -49.78 -17.52 36.53
C MET A 1 -48.27 -17.23 36.57
N THR A 2 -47.45 -18.05 35.92
CA THR A 2 -45.98 -17.93 35.90
C THR A 2 -45.42 -17.94 34.47
N GLU A 3 -46.13 -18.54 33.50
CA GLU A 3 -45.69 -18.61 32.10
C GLU A 3 -45.81 -17.27 31.34
N ILE A 4 -46.85 -16.48 31.60
CA ILE A 4 -47.03 -15.17 30.95
C ILE A 4 -45.90 -14.22 31.34
N THR A 5 -45.46 -14.29 32.61
CA THR A 5 -44.37 -13.45 33.14
C THR A 5 -43.01 -13.77 32.53
N GLU A 6 -42.78 -15.02 32.13
CA GLU A 6 -41.55 -15.42 31.45
C GLU A 6 -41.58 -15.05 29.95
N SER A 7 -42.74 -15.17 29.29
CA SER A 7 -42.85 -14.87 27.85
C SER A 7 -42.63 -13.40 27.49
N TRP A 8 -43.24 -12.45 28.23
CA TRP A 8 -43.05 -11.02 27.92
C TRP A 8 -41.63 -10.56 28.26
N TYR A 9 -41.01 -11.12 29.30
CA TYR A 9 -39.65 -10.79 29.70
C TYR A 9 -38.64 -11.33 28.67
N ASN A 10 -38.82 -12.57 28.20
CA ASN A 10 -37.96 -13.12 27.15
C ASN A 10 -38.06 -12.32 25.84
N GLN A 11 -39.26 -11.89 25.44
CA GLN A 11 -39.45 -11.00 24.29
C GLN A 11 -38.72 -9.66 24.49
N LEU A 12 -38.84 -9.04 25.67
CA LEU A 12 -38.08 -7.82 25.99
C LEU A 12 -36.57 -8.05 25.91
N ILE A 13 -36.06 -9.19 26.39
CA ILE A 13 -34.63 -9.51 26.30
C ILE A 13 -34.18 -9.69 24.85
N GLU A 14 -34.97 -10.38 24.02
CA GLU A 14 -34.71 -10.51 22.59
C GLU A 14 -34.67 -9.13 21.90
N ASP A 15 -35.68 -8.29 22.13
CA ASP A 15 -35.74 -6.93 21.57
C ASP A 15 -34.53 -6.08 21.98
N LEU A 16 -34.09 -6.18 23.24
CA LEU A 16 -32.92 -5.45 23.73
C LEU A 16 -31.62 -5.98 23.12
N GLN A 17 -31.52 -7.30 22.89
CA GLN A 17 -30.37 -7.89 22.21
C GLN A 17 -30.30 -7.42 20.75
N ASP A 18 -31.43 -7.43 20.04
CA ASP A 18 -31.51 -6.94 18.67
C ASP A 18 -31.14 -5.46 18.59
N LEU A 19 -31.66 -4.62 19.49
CA LEU A 19 -31.32 -3.20 19.56
C LEU A 19 -29.81 -2.97 19.73
N LEU A 20 -29.17 -3.75 20.61
CA LEU A 20 -27.73 -3.67 20.83
C LEU A 20 -26.95 -4.07 19.57
N VAL A 21 -27.34 -5.18 18.93
CA VAL A 21 -26.72 -5.68 17.69
C VAL A 21 -26.83 -4.64 16.57
N GLU A 22 -28.02 -4.08 16.35
CA GLU A 22 -28.26 -3.06 15.32
C GLU A 22 -27.50 -1.76 15.59
N THR A 23 -27.39 -1.36 16.86
CA THR A 23 -26.66 -0.14 17.25
C THR A 23 -25.16 -0.31 17.02
N GLU A 24 -24.58 -1.44 17.47
CA GLU A 24 -23.17 -1.75 17.22
C GLU A 24 -22.87 -1.82 15.73
N PHE A 25 -23.74 -2.50 15.00
CA PHE A 25 -23.68 -2.64 13.56
C PHE A 25 -23.64 -1.27 12.88
N THR A 26 -24.61 -0.41 13.20
CA THR A 26 -24.75 0.93 12.60
C THR A 26 -23.52 1.79 12.89
N SER A 27 -23.01 1.73 14.12
CA SER A 27 -21.81 2.44 14.53
C SER A 27 -20.58 2.00 13.72
N ARG A 28 -20.37 0.68 13.57
CA ARG A 28 -19.25 0.13 12.79
C ARG A 28 -19.35 0.52 11.32
N TRP A 29 -20.54 0.43 10.73
CA TRP A 29 -20.75 0.74 9.33
C TRP A 29 -20.56 2.24 9.03
N THR A 30 -21.11 3.11 9.90
CA THR A 30 -20.92 4.57 9.80
C THR A 30 -19.44 4.95 9.82
N LEU A 31 -18.63 4.28 10.65
CA LEU A 31 -17.19 4.50 10.71
C LEU A 31 -16.50 4.11 9.39
N ILE A 32 -16.89 2.99 8.79
CA ILE A 32 -16.35 2.50 7.52
C ILE A 32 -16.70 3.47 6.39
N GLU A 33 -17.96 3.88 6.30
CA GLU A 33 -18.43 4.88 5.32
C GLU A 33 -17.68 6.20 5.47
N GLY A 34 -17.45 6.64 6.71
CA GLY A 34 -16.70 7.85 7.01
C GLY A 34 -15.26 7.79 6.50
N TYR A 35 -14.54 6.68 6.74
CA TYR A 35 -13.16 6.53 6.25
C TYR A 35 -13.08 6.37 4.74
N HIS A 36 -14.02 5.64 4.14
CA HIS A 36 -14.12 5.53 2.68
C HIS A 36 -14.36 6.88 2.02
N SER A 37 -15.30 7.66 2.55
CA SER A 37 -15.62 9.01 2.07
C SER A 37 -14.43 9.95 2.21
N LEU A 38 -13.73 9.88 3.34
CA LEU A 38 -12.50 10.65 3.57
C LEU A 38 -11.44 10.35 2.51
N GLY A 39 -11.16 9.06 2.28
CA GLY A 39 -10.19 8.64 1.26
C GLY A 39 -10.59 9.08 -0.15
N SER A 40 -11.86 8.88 -0.51
CA SER A 40 -12.42 9.26 -1.80
C SER A 40 -12.30 10.76 -2.05
N ARG A 41 -12.62 11.59 -1.05
CA ARG A 41 -12.52 13.05 -1.14
C ARG A 41 -11.08 13.50 -1.36
N ILE A 42 -10.10 12.86 -0.70
CA ILE A 42 -8.68 13.16 -0.88
C ILE A 42 -8.23 12.75 -2.29
N LEU A 43 -8.65 11.58 -2.78
CA LEU A 43 -8.31 11.10 -4.13
C LEU A 43 -8.83 12.02 -5.25
N GLN A 44 -9.96 12.71 -5.03
CA GLN A 44 -10.47 13.71 -5.98
C GLN A 44 -9.53 14.91 -6.16
N GLU A 45 -8.65 15.20 -5.20
CA GLU A 45 -7.68 16.31 -5.26
C GLU A 45 -6.34 15.92 -5.88
N ASN A 46 -6.20 14.68 -6.39
CA ASN A 46 -4.93 14.16 -6.85
C ASN A 46 -4.27 15.07 -7.91
N GLU A 47 -5.04 15.63 -8.84
CA GLU A 47 -4.53 16.59 -9.83
C GLU A 47 -3.95 17.87 -9.21
N ASN A 48 -4.56 18.37 -8.13
CA ASN A 48 -4.09 19.58 -7.45
C ASN A 48 -2.80 19.30 -6.67
N PHE A 49 -2.65 18.10 -6.10
CA PHE A 49 -1.42 17.67 -5.46
C PHE A 49 -0.26 17.59 -6.45
N GLU A 50 -0.48 16.97 -7.62
CA GLU A 50 0.51 16.90 -8.70
C GLU A 50 0.93 18.30 -9.17
N ARG A 51 -0.03 19.21 -9.39
CA ARG A 51 0.25 20.61 -9.79
C ARG A 51 1.08 21.37 -8.76
N SER A 52 0.85 21.10 -7.47
CA SER A 52 1.58 21.72 -6.36
C SER A 52 2.97 21.11 -6.11
N LYS A 53 3.36 20.05 -6.86
CA LYS A 53 4.58 19.25 -6.63
C LYS A 53 4.69 18.69 -5.20
N ILE A 54 3.56 18.52 -4.51
CA ILE A 54 3.51 17.91 -3.20
C ILE A 54 3.37 16.40 -3.41
N TYR A 55 4.43 15.64 -3.15
CA TYR A 55 4.42 14.19 -3.31
C TYR A 55 3.53 13.50 -2.27
N ASN A 56 3.00 12.33 -2.64
CA ASN A 56 2.02 11.55 -1.86
C ASN A 56 2.36 11.36 -0.36
N GLN A 57 3.62 11.18 0.01
CA GLN A 57 3.99 11.03 1.43
C GLN A 57 3.91 12.36 2.22
N ASP A 58 4.23 13.49 1.58
CA ASP A 58 4.18 14.81 2.21
C ASP A 58 2.73 15.29 2.38
N ILE A 59 1.86 15.05 1.39
CA ILE A 59 0.45 15.45 1.48
C ILE A 59 -0.31 14.67 2.57
N VAL A 60 -0.09 13.35 2.68
CA VAL A 60 -0.73 12.53 3.72
C VAL A 60 -0.34 13.01 5.11
N GLN A 61 0.94 13.35 5.32
CA GLN A 61 1.42 13.88 6.60
C GLN A 61 0.81 15.26 6.91
N ARG A 62 0.73 16.16 5.93
CA ARG A 62 0.13 17.49 6.09
C ARG A 62 -1.35 17.39 6.45
N ILE A 63 -2.12 16.60 5.69
CA ILE A 63 -3.54 16.36 5.97
C ILE A 63 -3.72 15.78 7.38
N ALA A 64 -2.90 14.79 7.76
CA ALA A 64 -2.97 14.19 9.08
C ALA A 64 -2.73 15.22 10.19
N ASN A 65 -1.69 16.07 10.05
CA ASN A 65 -1.39 17.13 11.00
C ASN A 65 -2.53 18.16 11.09
N SER A 66 -3.07 18.61 9.95
CA SER A 66 -4.17 19.57 9.90
C SER A 66 -5.45 19.04 10.54
N LEU A 67 -5.71 17.74 10.45
CA LEU A 67 -6.89 17.09 11.04
C LEU A 67 -6.66 16.58 12.48
N GLY A 68 -5.46 16.73 13.04
CA GLY A 68 -5.12 16.17 14.35
C GLY A 68 -5.20 14.63 14.38
N ARG A 69 -4.92 13.97 13.25
CA ARG A 69 -4.99 12.51 13.09
C ARG A 69 -3.60 11.92 12.86
N LYS A 70 -3.49 10.60 13.07
CA LYS A 70 -2.26 9.86 12.73
C LYS A 70 -2.16 9.72 11.21
N THR A 71 -0.96 9.90 10.66
CA THR A 71 -0.64 9.72 9.23
C THR A 71 -1.14 8.39 8.69
N ARG A 72 -0.96 7.31 9.45
CA ARG A 72 -1.45 5.96 9.10
C ARG A 72 -2.96 5.91 8.85
N THR A 73 -3.75 6.71 9.56
CA THR A 73 -5.21 6.71 9.41
C THR A 73 -5.59 7.32 8.06
N ILE A 74 -4.94 8.41 7.68
CA ILE A 74 -5.14 9.04 6.37
C ILE A 74 -4.66 8.12 5.25
N TYR A 75 -3.49 7.50 5.43
CA TYR A 75 -2.95 6.52 4.50
C TYR A 75 -3.94 5.35 4.24
N TYR A 76 -4.43 4.71 5.29
CA TYR A 76 -5.38 3.60 5.15
C TYR A 76 -6.73 4.05 4.58
N ALA A 77 -7.22 5.24 4.90
CA ALA A 77 -8.45 5.77 4.30
C ALA A 77 -8.31 5.92 2.77
N ILE A 78 -7.19 6.49 2.31
CA ILE A 78 -6.90 6.65 0.88
C ILE A 78 -6.76 5.28 0.20
N GLN A 79 -5.99 4.36 0.79
CA GLN A 79 -5.87 3.00 0.26
C GLN A 79 -7.22 2.30 0.21
N PHE A 80 -8.03 2.42 1.27
CA PHE A 80 -9.35 1.79 1.34
C PHE A 80 -10.26 2.26 0.20
N ALA A 81 -10.34 3.57 -0.02
CA ALA A 81 -11.14 4.14 -1.10
C ALA A 81 -10.63 3.75 -2.50
N ARG A 82 -9.31 3.54 -2.64
CA ARG A 82 -8.69 3.10 -3.89
C ARG A 82 -8.97 1.62 -4.20
N GLU A 83 -8.79 0.75 -3.21
CA GLU A 83 -9.02 -0.71 -3.35
C GLU A 83 -10.50 -1.04 -3.47
N TYR A 84 -11.37 -0.27 -2.80
CA TYR A 84 -12.82 -0.47 -2.82
C TYR A 84 -13.54 0.80 -3.26
N PRO A 85 -13.51 1.20 -4.56
CA PRO A 85 -14.19 2.41 -5.03
C PRO A 85 -15.71 2.39 -4.78
N ASN A 86 -16.28 1.21 -4.60
CA ASN A 86 -17.65 0.98 -4.21
C ASN A 86 -17.68 0.04 -3.00
N LEU A 87 -18.31 0.46 -1.90
CA LEU A 87 -18.42 -0.32 -0.66
C LEU A 87 -19.16 -1.65 -0.85
N ASN A 88 -19.99 -1.79 -1.88
CA ASN A 88 -20.64 -3.07 -2.21
C ASN A 88 -19.64 -4.15 -2.67
N LEU A 89 -18.40 -3.77 -2.98
CA LEU A 89 -17.32 -4.70 -3.33
C LEU A 89 -16.59 -5.26 -2.11
N LEU A 90 -16.92 -4.79 -0.90
CA LEU A 90 -16.25 -5.21 0.32
C LEU A 90 -16.64 -6.66 0.68
N PRO A 91 -15.67 -7.60 0.71
CA PRO A 91 -15.94 -8.96 1.14
C PRO A 91 -16.35 -8.98 2.62
N GLU A 92 -17.35 -9.80 2.97
CA GLU A 92 -18.02 -9.84 4.29
C GLU A 92 -19.09 -8.76 4.52
N GLY A 93 -19.20 -7.81 3.59
CA GLY A 93 -20.27 -6.81 3.55
C GLY A 93 -20.40 -6.07 4.87
N LYS A 94 -21.61 -6.13 5.43
CA LYS A 94 -22.07 -5.27 6.51
C LYS A 94 -21.47 -5.64 7.88
N ASN A 95 -21.14 -6.91 8.17
CA ASN A 95 -20.70 -7.37 9.50
C ASN A 95 -19.19 -7.20 9.77
N ILE A 96 -18.54 -6.24 9.13
CA ILE A 96 -17.10 -6.03 9.20
C ILE A 96 -16.75 -4.83 10.07
N SER A 97 -15.56 -4.85 10.67
CA SER A 97 -15.03 -3.71 11.45
C SER A 97 -13.88 -3.03 10.72
N TRP A 98 -13.67 -1.74 10.99
CA TRP A 98 -12.53 -0.99 10.45
C TRP A 98 -11.17 -1.65 10.78
N HIS A 99 -11.02 -2.21 11.98
CA HIS A 99 -9.80 -2.91 12.38
C HIS A 99 -9.56 -4.16 11.51
N HIS A 100 -10.62 -4.93 11.24
CA HIS A 100 -10.55 -6.08 10.35
C HIS A 100 -10.20 -5.67 8.92
N ILE A 101 -10.81 -4.59 8.42
CA ILE A 101 -10.49 -4.05 7.09
C ILE A 101 -9.01 -3.74 6.98
N ILE A 102 -8.46 -2.98 7.93
CA ILE A 102 -7.04 -2.64 7.92
C ILE A 102 -6.20 -3.90 7.88
N ASN A 103 -6.38 -4.81 8.84
CA ASN A 103 -5.48 -5.95 9.03
C ASN A 103 -5.59 -7.01 7.93
N LYS A 104 -6.79 -7.18 7.35
CA LYS A 104 -7.05 -8.26 6.40
C LYS A 104 -6.92 -7.82 4.95
N TYR A 105 -7.31 -6.58 4.64
CA TYR A 105 -7.44 -6.12 3.27
C TYR A 105 -6.50 -4.98 2.88
N LEU A 106 -5.98 -4.21 3.84
CA LEU A 106 -5.16 -3.02 3.52
C LEU A 106 -3.70 -3.16 3.96
N THR A 107 -3.43 -3.95 5.00
CA THR A 107 -2.09 -4.45 5.24
C THR A 107 -1.86 -5.65 4.34
N ASP A 108 -1.44 -5.41 3.09
CA ASP A 108 -0.60 -6.40 2.40
C ASP A 108 0.48 -6.78 3.41
N GLY A 109 0.49 -8.05 3.81
CA GLY A 109 1.28 -8.54 4.94
C GLY A 109 2.66 -7.89 4.98
N THR A 110 2.81 -6.86 5.80
CA THR A 110 4.10 -6.23 6.04
C THR A 110 4.85 -7.11 7.02
N GLU A 111 5.02 -8.40 6.69
CA GLU A 111 6.37 -8.90 6.77
C GLU A 111 7.14 -8.00 5.81
N LYS A 112 7.99 -7.11 6.35
CA LYS A 112 9.12 -6.63 5.57
C LYS A 112 9.69 -7.90 4.93
N LYS A 113 9.56 -8.09 3.61
CA LYS A 113 10.34 -9.11 2.92
C LYS A 113 11.78 -8.66 3.12
N VAL A 114 12.37 -9.09 4.22
CA VAL A 114 13.79 -8.98 4.46
C VAL A 114 14.38 -9.87 3.37
N ILE A 115 14.79 -9.26 2.27
CA ILE A 115 15.56 -9.95 1.26
C ILE A 115 16.77 -10.47 2.02
N LYS A 116 16.87 -11.80 2.15
CA LYS A 116 17.99 -12.41 2.87
C LYS A 116 19.26 -11.96 2.17
N LYS A 117 20.33 -11.70 2.94
CA LYS A 117 21.63 -11.30 2.39
C LYS A 117 22.04 -12.19 1.22
N ALA A 118 21.80 -13.51 1.31
CA ALA A 118 22.06 -14.46 0.23
C ALA A 118 21.25 -14.22 -1.06
N ASP A 119 19.95 -13.92 -0.96
CA ASP A 119 19.12 -13.62 -2.14
C ASP A 119 19.53 -12.30 -2.79
N LEU A 120 19.89 -11.28 -1.99
CA LEU A 120 20.44 -10.03 -2.49
C LEU A 120 21.77 -10.23 -3.21
N HIS A 121 22.66 -11.07 -2.66
CA HIS A 121 23.92 -11.42 -3.32
C HIS A 121 23.69 -12.17 -4.64
N ARG A 122 22.70 -13.07 -4.69
CA ARG A 122 22.32 -13.78 -5.93
C ARG A 122 21.84 -12.79 -6.99
N MET A 123 20.92 -11.90 -6.65
CA MET A 123 20.41 -10.87 -7.57
C MET A 123 21.51 -9.94 -8.07
N ILE A 124 22.42 -9.50 -7.18
CA ILE A 124 23.55 -8.65 -7.57
C ILE A 124 24.48 -9.38 -8.56
N LYS A 125 24.72 -10.68 -8.34
CA LYS A 125 25.53 -11.49 -9.25
C LYS A 125 24.88 -11.60 -10.64
N GLU A 126 23.58 -11.87 -10.70
CA GLU A 126 22.82 -11.93 -11.96
C GLU A 126 22.87 -10.59 -12.71
N ILE A 127 22.71 -9.46 -12.00
CA ILE A 127 22.83 -8.12 -12.59
C ILE A 127 24.23 -7.89 -13.17
N ARG A 128 25.31 -8.31 -12.48
CA ARG A 128 26.68 -8.17 -13.01
C ARG A 128 26.87 -8.98 -14.29
N GLU A 129 26.41 -10.22 -14.33
CA GLU A 129 26.53 -11.09 -15.50
C GLU A 129 25.77 -10.50 -16.71
N LEU A 130 24.58 -9.94 -16.49
CA LEU A 130 23.81 -9.25 -17.52
C LEU A 130 24.55 -8.01 -18.05
N LEU A 131 25.07 -7.16 -17.16
CA LEU A 131 25.81 -5.95 -17.54
C LEU A 131 27.09 -6.29 -18.32
N GLU A 132 27.83 -7.32 -17.91
CA GLU A 132 29.01 -7.77 -18.64
C GLU A 132 28.69 -8.32 -20.03
N THR A 133 27.57 -9.04 -20.15
CA THR A 133 27.10 -9.58 -21.42
C THR A 133 26.72 -8.45 -22.36
N GLU A 134 25.99 -7.45 -21.87
CA GLU A 134 25.55 -6.32 -22.69
C GLU A 134 26.73 -5.43 -23.09
N LEU A 135 27.68 -5.19 -22.18
CA LEU A 135 28.91 -4.45 -22.50
C LEU A 135 29.70 -5.13 -23.62
N LYS A 136 29.80 -6.47 -23.62
CA LYS A 136 30.50 -7.21 -24.67
C LYS A 136 29.83 -7.08 -26.04
N LYS A 137 28.49 -7.14 -26.08
CA LYS A 137 27.73 -6.93 -27.32
C LYS A 137 27.97 -5.54 -27.89
N GLU A 138 27.89 -4.51 -27.04
CA GLU A 138 28.07 -3.12 -27.43
C GLU A 138 29.51 -2.82 -27.89
N LEU A 139 30.52 -3.44 -27.28
CA LEU A 139 31.90 -3.31 -27.76
C LEU A 139 32.13 -4.02 -29.11
N GLN A 140 31.41 -5.11 -29.38
CA GLN A 140 31.46 -5.79 -30.68
C GLN A 140 30.79 -4.98 -31.79
N SER A 141 29.66 -4.31 -31.51
CA SER A 141 28.98 -3.44 -32.48
C SER A 141 29.79 -2.17 -32.81
N VAL A 142 30.49 -1.59 -31.82
CA VAL A 142 31.43 -0.47 -32.04
C VAL A 142 32.55 -0.85 -32.99
N ASN A 143 33.15 -2.04 -32.82
CA ASN A 143 34.22 -2.52 -33.70
C ASN A 143 33.75 -2.79 -35.15
N ASN A 144 32.43 -2.95 -35.35
CA ASN A 144 31.82 -3.19 -36.66
C ASN A 144 31.29 -1.92 -37.36
N GLY A 145 31.55 -0.72 -36.80
CA GLY A 145 31.32 0.56 -37.49
C GLY A 145 30.05 1.35 -37.12
N GLU A 146 29.26 0.88 -36.14
CA GLU A 146 28.11 1.62 -35.60
C GLU A 146 28.55 2.50 -34.41
N ILE A 147 29.14 3.68 -34.68
CA ILE A 147 30.01 4.35 -33.71
C ILE A 147 29.29 5.30 -32.72
N ALA A 148 28.23 6.00 -33.13
CA ALA A 148 27.72 7.14 -32.35
C ALA A 148 26.74 6.76 -31.21
N ILE A 149 25.83 5.81 -31.45
CA ILE A 149 24.82 5.39 -30.45
C ILE A 149 25.46 4.48 -29.39
N ASN A 150 26.41 3.63 -29.79
CA ASN A 150 27.00 2.62 -28.91
C ASN A 150 27.95 3.22 -27.85
N LYS A 151 28.55 4.39 -28.10
CA LYS A 151 29.40 5.06 -27.10
C LYS A 151 28.60 5.52 -25.87
N SER A 152 27.38 6.01 -26.06
CA SER A 152 26.50 6.44 -24.96
C SER A 152 26.00 5.24 -24.14
N ASN A 153 25.69 4.12 -24.80
CA ASN A 153 25.29 2.88 -24.13
C ASN A 153 26.43 2.30 -23.27
N VAL A 154 27.66 2.29 -23.79
CA VAL A 154 28.85 1.84 -23.05
C VAL A 154 29.08 2.69 -21.79
N GLU A 155 28.93 4.01 -21.87
CA GLU A 155 29.07 4.90 -20.71
C GLU A 155 27.97 4.66 -19.67
N PHE A 156 26.73 4.44 -20.11
CA PHE A 156 25.61 4.11 -19.22
C PHE A 156 25.81 2.75 -18.52
N ILE A 157 26.26 1.72 -19.24
CA ILE A 157 26.54 0.40 -18.65
C ILE A 157 27.66 0.51 -17.60
N ARG A 158 28.71 1.29 -17.87
CA ARG A 158 29.80 1.54 -16.89
C ARG A 158 29.30 2.27 -15.64
N TYR A 159 28.42 3.24 -15.81
CA TYR A 159 27.78 3.93 -14.68
C TYR A 159 27.00 2.93 -13.81
N LEU A 160 26.20 2.04 -14.42
CA LEU A 160 25.47 1.02 -13.68
C LEU A 160 26.40 0.05 -12.93
N GLN A 161 27.51 -0.36 -13.54
CA GLN A 161 28.53 -1.19 -12.88
C GLN A 161 29.11 -0.49 -11.63
N ASP A 162 29.41 0.81 -11.71
CA ASP A 162 29.88 1.59 -10.56
C ASP A 162 28.83 1.67 -9.43
N GLN A 163 27.56 1.88 -9.77
CA GLN A 163 26.48 1.88 -8.77
C GLN A 163 26.34 0.52 -8.07
N VAL A 164 26.40 -0.57 -8.83
CA VAL A 164 26.36 -1.94 -8.27
C VAL A 164 27.55 -2.16 -7.33
N ASN A 165 28.75 -1.70 -7.71
CA ASN A 165 29.95 -1.85 -6.89
C ASN A 165 29.83 -1.11 -5.54
N LYS A 166 29.33 0.12 -5.55
CA LYS A 166 29.08 0.91 -4.33
C LYS A 166 28.11 0.22 -3.39
N ILE A 167 27.04 -0.37 -3.92
CA ILE A 167 26.06 -1.14 -3.15
C ILE A 167 26.72 -2.37 -2.51
N THR A 168 27.57 -3.10 -3.24
CA THR A 168 28.32 -4.23 -2.66
C THR A 168 29.38 -3.84 -1.63
N GLY A 169 30.02 -2.68 -1.78
CA GLY A 169 31.01 -2.19 -0.82
C GLY A 169 30.40 -2.03 0.59
N GLY A 170 29.22 -1.43 0.68
CA GLY A 170 28.49 -1.28 1.95
C GLY A 170 27.83 -2.55 2.50
N LEU A 171 27.88 -3.68 1.79
CA LEU A 171 27.35 -4.98 2.27
C LEU A 171 28.40 -5.86 2.94
N ASN A 172 29.69 -5.51 2.81
CA ASN A 172 30.83 -6.24 3.37
C ASN A 172 31.41 -5.59 4.63
N GLU A 173 30.93 -4.40 5.00
CA GLU A 173 31.14 -3.72 6.30
C GLU A 173 30.10 -4.19 7.32
#